data_AF-A0A9P8IX06-F1
#
_entry.id   AF-A0A9P8IX06-F1
#
_cell.length_a   1.000
_cell.length_b   1.000
_cell.length_c   1.000
_cell.angle_alpha   90.00
_cell.angle_beta   90.00
_cell.angle_gamma   90.00
#
_symmetry.space_group_name_H-M   'P 1'
#
loop_
_entity.id
_entity.type
_entity.pdbx_description
1 polymer ?
#
loop_
_entity_poly.entity_id
_entity_poly.type
_entity_poly.pdbx_seq_one_letter_code
_entity_poly.pdbx_strand_id
1 'polypeptide(L)' 'HGKGYYDNFLTRYCSAQTADGQNRKKPFLVGFALAEQMLPSQYRLPIDPWDWKVDAVVLGDGGSEARLVRA' A
#
# COMPACT_ATOMS: atom_id res chain seq x y z
N HIS A 1 -1.79 -4.27 -11.83
CA HIS A 1 -1.54 -5.37 -12.78
C HIS A 1 -1.95 -6.77 -12.28
N GLY A 2 -2.49 -6.94 -11.06
CA GLY A 2 -3.14 -8.19 -10.63
C GLY A 2 -2.25 -9.43 -10.45
N LYS A 3 -0.91 -9.28 -10.56
CA LYS A 3 0.05 -10.41 -10.50
C LYS A 3 0.67 -10.63 -9.11
N GLY A 4 0.22 -9.90 -8.09
CA GLY A 4 0.69 -10.07 -6.70
C GLY A 4 2.16 -9.73 -6.43
N TYR A 5 2.83 -8.97 -7.30
CA TYR A 5 4.26 -8.65 -7.13
C TYR A 5 4.55 -7.88 -5.84
N TYR A 6 3.70 -6.89 -5.50
CA TYR A 6 3.86 -6.11 -4.27
C TYR A 6 3.63 -6.97 -3.03
N ASP A 7 2.57 -7.79 -3.03
CA ASP A 7 2.24 -8.67 -1.92
C ASP A 7 3.34 -9.71 -1.69
N ASN A 8 3.85 -10.32 -2.76
CA ASN A 8 4.95 -11.27 -2.68
C ASN A 8 6.25 -10.60 -2.19
N PHE A 9 6.56 -9.39 -2.68
CA PHE A 9 7.73 -8.65 -2.22
C PHE A 9 7.63 -8.31 -0.73
N LEU A 10 6.50 -7.76 -0.28
CA LEU A 10 6.27 -7.36 1.11
C LEU A 10 6.26 -8.55 2.05
N THR A 11 5.66 -9.67 1.63
CA THR A 11 5.70 -10.94 2.37
C THR A 11 7.12 -11.41 2.56
N ARG A 12 7.92 -11.48 1.47
CA ARG A 12 9.33 -11.90 1.56
C ARG A 12 10.18 -10.93 2.37
N TYR A 13 9.93 -9.63 2.24
CA TYR A 13 10.64 -8.59 2.98
C TYR A 13 10.39 -8.74 4.48
N CYS A 14 9.13 -8.85 4.91
CA CYS A 14 8.78 -8.92 6.33
C CYS A 14 9.15 -10.28 6.95
N SER A 15 9.21 -11.35 6.15
CA SER A 15 9.67 -12.66 6.59
C SER A 15 11.20 -12.80 6.62
N ALA A 16 11.95 -11.84 6.08
CA ALA A 16 13.41 -11.87 6.12
C ALA A 16 13.91 -11.51 7.51
N GLN A 17 14.96 -12.21 7.96
CA GLN A 17 15.60 -11.93 9.24
C GLN A 17 16.55 -10.73 9.16
N THR A 18 16.57 -9.94 10.22
CA THR A 18 17.56 -8.90 10.50
C THR A 18 18.82 -9.53 11.13
N ALA A 19 19.88 -8.74 11.31
CA ALA A 19 21.15 -9.24 11.87
C ALA A 19 21.02 -9.80 13.29
N ASP A 20 20.03 -9.32 14.05
CA ASP A 20 19.63 -9.78 15.39
C ASP A 20 18.62 -10.94 15.36
N GLY A 21 18.38 -11.56 14.20
CA GLY A 21 17.54 -12.76 14.03
C GLY A 21 16.04 -12.51 14.10
N GLN A 22 15.60 -11.25 14.19
CA GLN A 22 14.18 -10.88 14.20
C GLN A 22 13.63 -10.74 12.79
N ASN A 23 12.32 -10.90 12.62
CA ASN A 23 11.69 -10.57 11.36
C ASN A 23 11.72 -9.06 11.11
N ARG A 24 11.93 -8.65 9.86
CA ARG A 24 11.81 -7.24 9.48
C ARG A 24 10.40 -6.73 9.74
N LYS A 25 10.32 -5.55 10.34
CA LYS A 25 9.04 -4.86 10.52
C LYS A 25 8.51 -4.37 9.19
N LYS A 26 7.18 -4.35 9.04
CA LYS A 26 6.53 -3.70 7.90
C LYS A 26 6.96 -2.22 7.86
N PRO A 27 7.53 -1.73 6.74
CA PRO A 27 7.81 -0.32 6.58
C PRO A 27 6.52 0.48 6.43
N PHE A 28 6.59 1.80 6.65
CA PHE A 28 5.44 2.67 6.35
C PHE A 28 5.24 2.77 4.84
N LEU A 29 4.12 2.26 4.35
CA LEU A 29 3.81 2.17 2.92
C LEU A 29 2.94 3.34 2.48
N VAL A 30 3.38 4.07 1.45
CA VAL A 30 2.64 5.19 0.87
C VAL A 30 2.36 4.91 -0.61
N GLY A 31 1.08 4.86 -0.97
CA GLY A 31 0.65 4.82 -2.36
C GLY A 31 0.55 6.24 -2.95
N PHE A 32 0.86 6.39 -4.22
CA PHE A 32 0.57 7.62 -4.97
C PHE A 32 -0.50 7.28 -6.00
N ALA A 33 -1.55 8.10 -6.05
CA ALA A 33 -2.65 7.90 -6.97
C ALA A 33 -3.24 9.25 -7.38
N LEU A 34 -3.96 9.26 -8.50
CA LEU A 34 -4.81 10.37 -8.86
C LEU A 34 -6.09 10.33 -8.02
N ALA A 35 -6.68 11.49 -7.74
CA ALA A 35 -7.93 11.60 -6.99
C ALA A 35 -9.06 10.79 -7.64
N GLU A 36 -9.07 10.71 -8.98
CA GLU A 36 -10.03 9.96 -9.80
C GLU A 36 -9.89 8.44 -9.65
N GLN A 37 -8.74 7.95 -9.15
CA GLN A 37 -8.53 6.53 -8.88
C GLN A 37 -9.10 6.10 -7.51
N MET A 38 -9.59 7.05 -6.71
CA MET A 38 -10.27 6.74 -5.46
C MET A 38 -11.70 6.28 -5.73
N LEU A 39 -12.02 5.10 -5.22
CA LEU A 39 -13.39 4.62 -5.24
C LEU A 39 -14.22 5.37 -4.17
N PRO A 40 -15.46 5.80 -4.52
CA PRO A 40 -16.41 6.28 -3.54
C PRO A 40 -16.64 5.26 -2.41
N SER A 41 -16.95 5.73 -1.20
CA SER A 41 -16.98 4.89 0.03
C SER A 41 -18.00 3.75 -0.01
N GLN A 42 -19.02 3.85 -0.86
CA GLN A 42 -20.00 2.79 -1.09
C GLN A 42 -19.42 1.58 -1.85
N TYR A 43 -18.29 1.76 -2.54
CA TYR A 43 -17.61 0.67 -3.26
C TYR A 43 -16.46 0.09 -2.43
N ARG A 44 -16.26 -1.21 -2.57
CA ARG A 44 -15.19 -1.95 -1.92
C ARG A 44 -14.46 -2.78 -2.96
N LEU A 45 -13.14 -2.75 -2.92
CA LEU A 45 -12.33 -3.68 -3.68
C LEU A 45 -12.46 -5.08 -3.05
N PRO A 46 -12.58 -6.14 -3.84
CA PRO A 46 -12.33 -7.48 -3.33
C PRO A 46 -10.88 -7.53 -2.84
N ILE A 47 -10.71 -7.88 -1.57
CA ILE A 47 -9.40 -8.05 -0.95
C ILE A 47 -9.34 -9.45 -0.36
N ASP A 48 -8.19 -10.08 -0.50
CA ASP A 48 -7.87 -11.35 0.11
C ASP A 48 -7.02 -11.16 1.38
N PRO A 49 -6.95 -12.16 2.27
CA PRO A 49 -6.16 -12.07 3.50
C PRO A 49 -4.67 -11.82 3.29
N TRP A 50 -4.13 -12.13 2.11
CA TRP A 50 -2.73 -11.94 1.74
C TRP A 50 -2.44 -10.59 1.07
N ASP A 51 -3.46 -9.77 0.83
CA ASP A 51 -3.28 -8.45 0.22
C ASP A 51 -2.71 -7.45 1.24
N TRP A 52 -1.59 -6.84 0.88
CA TRP A 52 -0.93 -5.86 1.74
C TRP A 52 -1.54 -4.47 1.55
N LYS A 53 -2.14 -3.94 2.62
CA LYS A 53 -2.60 -2.55 2.64
C LYS A 53 -1.44 -1.57 2.79
N VAL A 54 -1.50 -0.47 2.04
CA VAL A 54 -0.70 0.71 2.32
C VAL A 54 -1.21 1.39 3.60
N ASP A 55 -0.37 2.23 4.21
CA ASP A 55 -0.73 2.95 5.44
C ASP A 55 -1.28 4.35 5.13
N ALA A 56 -0.90 4.92 3.99
CA ALA A 56 -1.44 6.17 3.47
C ALA A 56 -1.43 6.22 1.94
N VAL A 57 -2.22 7.13 1.38
CA VAL A 57 -2.24 7.47 -0.05
C VAL A 57 -2.07 8.97 -0.22
N VAL A 58 -1.14 9.36 -1.09
CA VAL A 58 -1.00 10.73 -1.59
C VAL A 58 -1.80 10.85 -2.88
N LEU A 59 -2.73 11.79 -2.90
CA LEU A 59 -3.65 12.04 -4.01
C LEU A 59 -3.27 13.33 -4.73
N GLY A 60 -3.10 13.25 -6.05
CA GLY A 60 -3.00 14.41 -6.94
C GLY A 60 -4.27 14.59 -7.75
N ASP A 61 -4.67 15.84 -7.99
CA ASP A 61 -5.85 16.21 -8.78
C ASP A 61 -5.48 16.97 -10.06
N GLY A 62 -4.22 16.88 -10.48
CA GLY A 62 -3.67 17.61 -11.63
C GLY A 62 -3.11 19.00 -11.30
N GLY A 63 -3.27 19.48 -10.06
CA GLY A 63 -2.65 20.69 -9.56
C GLY A 63 -1.20 20.49 -9.10
N SER A 64 -0.59 21.56 -8.57
CA SER A 64 0.74 21.53 -7.95
C SER A 64 0.74 21.07 -6.49
N GLU A 65 -0.44 20.80 -5.93
CA GLU A 65 -0.61 20.33 -4.55
C GLU A 65 -1.04 18.86 -4.52
N ALA A 66 -0.74 18.19 -3.41
CA ALA A 66 -1.15 16.82 -3.19
C ALA A 66 -1.69 16.64 -1.78
N ARG A 67 -2.72 15.81 -1.63
CA ARG A 67 -3.38 15.54 -0.35
C ARG A 67 -2.96 14.18 0.18
N LEU A 68 -2.49 14.13 1.43
CA LEU A 68 -2.26 12.87 2.14
C LEU A 68 -3.55 12.40 2.83
N VAL A 69 -3.90 11.13 2.62
CA VAL A 69 -5.05 10.46 3.24
C VAL A 69 -4.59 9.17 3.90
N ARG A 70 -5.09 8.87 5.10
CA ARG A 70 -4.85 7.59 5.76
C ARG A 70 -5.67 6.49 5.08
N ALA A 71 -5.02 5.37 4.76
CA ALA A 71 -5.64 4.23 4.10
C ALA A 71 -6.32 3.27 5.09
#